data_AF-A0A831S764-F1
#
_entry.id   AF-A0A831S764-F1
#
_cell.length_a   1.000
_cell.length_b   1.000
_cell.length_c   1.000
_cell.angle_alpha   90.00
_cell.angle_beta   90.00
_cell.angle_gamma   90.00
#
_symmetry.space_group_name_H-M   'P 1'
#
loop_
_entity.id
_entity.type
_entity.pdbx_description
1 polymer ?
#
loop_
_entity_poly.entity_id
_entity_poly.type
_entity_poly.pdbx_seq_one_letter_code
_entity_poly.pdbx_strand_id
1 'polypeptide(L)'
;MKQVANYIGQIRIYSLIPFVLFITTFSDDLIKITSLSLLWIGFLIYLEVSHKDPLRLRFFTYLWVPFIIPALVVATQETLFFMFFSFLYAKKKDNAFWGGTSSLWRGLQNFSLAILTSPIIASIALVLIYFRNLIGDIRDAGHDKKSNTITLPVLLGIFKNCTIGYYGHLGIILFSSVLWWYISLFSIPLHTLIILLFVQAISYPLTPRISCPNFLNFYKKNSL
;
A
#
# COMPACT_ATOMS: atom_id res chain seq x y z
N MET A 1 0.11 -18.92 -15.85
CA MET A 1 -0.29 -17.51 -16.09
C MET A 1 -1.16 -16.91 -14.99
N LYS A 2 -2.31 -17.51 -14.61
CA LYS A 2 -3.18 -16.98 -13.54
C LYS A 2 -2.50 -16.83 -12.17
N GLN A 3 -1.68 -17.81 -11.76
CA GLN A 3 -0.95 -17.76 -10.48
C GLN A 3 0.10 -16.64 -10.46
N VAL A 4 0.88 -16.52 -11.53
CA VAL A 4 1.89 -15.45 -11.69
C VAL A 4 1.23 -14.07 -11.65
N ALA A 5 0.13 -13.88 -12.38
CA ALA A 5 -0.63 -12.62 -12.37
C ALA A 5 -1.18 -12.29 -10.96
N ASN A 6 -1.57 -13.30 -10.18
CA ASN A 6 -2.02 -13.12 -8.80
C ASN A 6 -0.87 -12.58 -7.93
N TYR A 7 0.32 -13.20 -7.97
CA TYR A 7 1.49 -12.70 -7.24
C TYR A 7 1.91 -11.28 -7.68
N ILE A 8 1.93 -11.01 -8.99
CA ILE A 8 2.21 -9.67 -9.51
C ILE A 8 1.20 -8.64 -8.98
N GLY A 9 -0.09 -8.99 -8.97
CA GLY A 9 -1.15 -8.15 -8.41
C GLY A 9 -1.01 -7.89 -6.90
N GLN A 10 -0.43 -8.84 -6.15
CA GLN A 10 -0.15 -8.73 -4.72
C GLN A 10 1.06 -7.84 -4.41
N ILE A 11 2.01 -7.68 -5.33
CA ILE A 11 3.13 -6.72 -5.21
C ILE A 11 2.62 -5.26 -5.29
N ARG A 12 1.40 -5.05 -5.84
CA ARG A 12 0.71 -3.75 -5.87
C ARG A 12 1.61 -2.65 -6.43
N ILE A 13 2.09 -2.83 -7.67
CA ILE A 13 2.99 -1.89 -8.36
C ILE A 13 2.45 -0.45 -8.30
N TYR A 14 1.14 -0.27 -8.48
CA TYR A 14 0.48 1.04 -8.34
C TYR A 14 0.73 1.75 -7.01
N SER A 15 1.02 1.01 -5.93
CA SER A 15 1.35 1.56 -4.62
C SER A 15 2.84 1.64 -4.36
N LEU A 16 3.66 0.84 -5.04
CA LEU A 16 5.12 0.86 -4.94
C LEU A 16 5.69 2.11 -5.60
N ILE A 17 5.22 2.46 -6.80
CA ILE A 17 5.69 3.64 -7.55
C ILE A 17 5.61 4.94 -6.72
N PRO A 18 4.45 5.35 -6.16
CA PRO A 18 4.38 6.55 -5.33
C PRO A 18 5.20 6.44 -4.05
N PHE A 19 5.45 5.22 -3.54
CA PHE A 19 6.30 5.01 -2.37
C PHE A 19 7.79 5.24 -2.70
N VAL A 20 8.27 4.77 -3.86
CA VAL A 20 9.64 5.06 -4.31
C VAL A 20 9.82 6.57 -4.55
N LEU A 21 8.86 7.21 -5.23
CA LEU A 21 8.90 8.67 -5.43
C LEU A 21 8.91 9.43 -4.10
N PHE A 22 8.13 8.98 -3.11
CA PHE A 22 8.17 9.54 -1.76
C PHE A 22 9.58 9.47 -1.15
N ILE A 23 10.27 8.32 -1.23
CA ILE A 23 11.63 8.18 -0.69
C ILE A 23 12.60 9.16 -1.37
N THR A 24 12.47 9.34 -2.68
CA THR A 24 13.33 10.28 -3.43
C THR A 24 13.15 11.75 -3.05
N THR A 25 12.10 12.09 -2.27
CA THR A 25 11.91 13.47 -1.79
C THR A 25 12.80 13.83 -0.59
N PHE A 26 13.38 12.83 0.08
CA PHE A 26 14.23 13.04 1.27
C PHE A 26 15.51 12.20 1.26
N SER A 27 15.81 11.51 0.16
CA SER A 27 17.03 10.71 0.00
C SER A 27 17.43 10.65 -1.47
N ASP A 28 18.70 10.83 -1.77
CA ASP A 28 19.35 10.65 -3.06
C ASP A 28 20.23 9.39 -3.14
N ASP A 29 20.62 8.84 -1.97
CA ASP A 29 21.33 7.58 -1.87
C ASP A 29 20.52 6.40 -2.45
N LEU A 30 21.00 5.85 -3.57
CA LEU A 30 20.42 4.70 -4.26
C LEU A 30 20.36 3.45 -3.39
N ILE A 31 21.32 3.24 -2.49
CA ILE A 31 21.34 2.09 -1.58
C ILE A 31 20.19 2.23 -0.57
N LYS A 32 20.01 3.42 0.03
CA LYS A 32 18.89 3.72 0.93
C LYS A 32 17.55 3.61 0.21
N ILE A 33 17.41 4.19 -0.98
CA ILE A 33 16.18 4.12 -1.79
C ILE A 33 15.81 2.66 -2.10
N THR A 34 16.77 1.87 -2.58
CA THR A 34 16.54 0.46 -2.92
C THR A 34 16.17 -0.36 -1.69
N SER A 35 16.89 -0.16 -0.58
CA SER A 35 16.64 -0.87 0.67
C SER A 35 15.26 -0.58 1.25
N LEU A 36 14.82 0.69 1.25
CA LEU A 36 13.47 1.06 1.70
C LEU A 36 12.39 0.55 0.74
N SER A 37 12.68 0.48 -0.57
CA SER A 37 11.78 -0.14 -1.55
C SER A 37 11.60 -1.64 -1.31
N LEU A 38 12.68 -2.34 -0.95
CA LEU A 38 12.61 -3.75 -0.52
C LEU A 38 11.83 -3.89 0.80
N LEU A 39 12.05 -3.02 1.78
CA LEU A 39 11.29 -3.00 3.03
C LEU A 39 9.77 -2.93 2.77
N TRP A 40 9.33 -2.13 1.80
CA TRP A 40 7.93 -2.09 1.39
C TRP A 40 7.42 -3.42 0.82
N ILE A 41 8.21 -4.07 -0.03
CA ILE A 41 7.88 -5.39 -0.57
C ILE A 41 7.79 -6.41 0.57
N GLY A 42 8.75 -6.40 1.49
CA GLY A 42 8.74 -7.23 2.70
C GLY A 42 7.47 -7.02 3.52
N PHE A 43 7.06 -5.77 3.72
CA PHE A 43 5.80 -5.43 4.37
C PHE A 43 4.57 -5.98 3.64
N LEU A 44 4.51 -5.90 2.30
CA LEU A 44 3.41 -6.47 1.54
C LEU A 44 3.33 -7.98 1.72
N ILE A 45 4.46 -8.68 1.65
CA ILE A 45 4.52 -10.13 1.88
C ILE A 45 4.05 -10.45 3.30
N TYR A 46 4.54 -9.73 4.31
CA TYR A 46 4.10 -9.87 5.70
C TYR A 46 2.59 -9.70 5.85
N LEU A 47 2.01 -8.67 5.23
CA LEU A 47 0.55 -8.48 5.24
C LEU A 47 -0.22 -9.64 4.63
N GLU A 48 0.23 -10.17 3.50
CA GLU A 48 -0.48 -11.27 2.84
C GLU A 48 -0.43 -12.55 3.69
N VAL A 49 0.69 -12.79 4.39
CA VAL A 49 0.83 -13.88 5.36
C VAL A 49 -0.08 -13.68 6.58
N SER A 50 -0.22 -12.45 7.07
CA SER A 50 -1.06 -12.12 8.23
C SER A 50 -2.57 -12.11 7.92
N HIS A 51 -2.99 -11.49 6.82
CA HIS A 51 -4.41 -11.27 6.52
C HIS A 51 -5.09 -12.45 5.83
N LYS A 52 -4.33 -13.31 5.14
CA LYS A 52 -4.82 -14.56 4.51
C LYS A 52 -6.10 -14.35 3.68
N ASP A 53 -6.13 -13.31 2.84
CA ASP A 53 -7.32 -13.00 2.05
C ASP A 53 -7.66 -14.15 1.06
N PRO A 54 -8.93 -14.59 0.95
CA PRO A 54 -9.28 -15.82 0.23
C PRO A 54 -8.93 -15.86 -1.27
N LEU A 55 -8.87 -14.70 -1.94
CA LEU A 55 -8.57 -14.62 -3.37
C LEU A 55 -7.07 -14.56 -3.71
N ARG A 56 -6.20 -14.55 -2.70
CA ARG A 56 -4.77 -14.31 -2.86
C ARG A 56 -4.00 -15.58 -2.57
N LEU A 57 -3.01 -15.85 -3.41
CA LEU A 57 -2.06 -16.95 -3.18
C LEU A 57 -1.18 -16.62 -1.98
N ARG A 58 -0.91 -17.64 -1.15
CA ARG A 58 -0.12 -17.48 0.06
C ARG A 58 1.37 -17.43 -0.29
N PHE A 59 2.07 -16.47 0.29
CA PHE A 59 3.52 -16.47 0.33
C PHE A 59 4.05 -17.42 1.42
N PHE A 60 5.30 -17.84 1.28
CA PHE A 60 6.02 -18.50 2.36
C PHE A 60 6.16 -17.57 3.58
N THR A 61 5.87 -18.09 4.78
CA THR A 61 5.70 -17.30 6.01
C THR A 61 6.87 -16.37 6.33
N TYR A 62 8.11 -16.79 6.04
CA TYR A 62 9.32 -16.02 6.35
C TYR A 62 9.90 -15.29 5.14
N LEU A 63 9.22 -15.30 3.99
CA LEU A 63 9.73 -14.69 2.76
C LEU A 63 9.93 -13.18 2.89
N TRP A 64 9.24 -12.52 3.82
CA TRP A 64 9.40 -11.08 4.07
C TRP A 64 10.75 -10.72 4.73
N VAL A 65 11.36 -11.63 5.50
CA VAL A 65 12.59 -11.37 6.27
C VAL A 65 13.75 -10.86 5.39
N PRO A 66 14.14 -11.55 4.29
CA PRO A 66 15.25 -11.09 3.47
C PRO A 66 15.04 -9.70 2.84
N PHE A 67 13.79 -9.26 2.68
CA PHE A 67 13.48 -7.93 2.15
C PHE A 67 13.63 -6.81 3.17
N ILE A 68 13.65 -7.12 4.47
CA ILE A 68 13.79 -6.13 5.55
C ILE A 68 15.25 -5.90 5.92
N ILE A 69 16.09 -6.95 5.83
CA ILE A 69 17.50 -6.90 6.24
C ILE A 69 18.26 -5.70 5.65
N PRO A 70 18.19 -5.40 4.33
CA PRO A 70 18.92 -4.26 3.77
C PRO A 70 18.56 -2.93 4.46
N ALA A 71 17.28 -2.69 4.71
CA ALA A 71 16.81 -1.46 5.36
C ALA A 71 17.23 -1.36 6.83
N LEU A 72 17.31 -2.48 7.55
CA LEU A 72 17.83 -2.51 8.92
C LEU A 72 19.30 -2.08 8.99
N VAL A 73 20.09 -2.32 7.94
CA VAL A 73 21.50 -1.92 7.88
C VAL A 73 21.66 -0.44 7.56
N VAL A 74 20.87 0.10 6.62
CA VAL A 74 21.08 1.46 6.10
C VAL A 74 20.17 2.54 6.69
N ALA A 75 19.08 2.15 7.34
CA ALA A 75 18.06 3.05 7.89
C ALA A 75 17.42 2.42 9.14
N THR A 76 18.25 2.02 10.12
CA THR A 76 17.84 1.17 11.24
C THR A 76 16.66 1.76 12.02
N GLN A 77 16.73 3.03 12.42
CA GLN A 77 15.69 3.65 13.25
C GLN A 77 14.37 3.79 12.48
N GLU A 78 14.43 4.32 11.25
CA GLU A 78 13.28 4.46 10.37
C GLU A 78 12.61 3.09 10.11
N THR A 79 13.43 2.05 9.89
CA THR A 79 12.98 0.69 9.64
C THR A 79 12.30 0.08 10.86
N LEU A 80 12.85 0.26 12.06
CA LEU A 80 12.25 -0.25 13.30
C LEU A 80 10.87 0.37 13.55
N PHE A 81 10.74 1.69 13.40
CA PHE A 81 9.44 2.36 13.51
C PHE A 81 8.47 1.93 12.40
N PHE A 82 8.95 1.82 11.16
CA PHE A 82 8.14 1.33 10.05
C PHE A 82 7.60 -0.08 10.32
N MET A 83 8.44 -0.97 10.83
CA MET A 83 8.06 -2.33 11.22
C MET A 83 7.06 -2.35 12.38
N PHE A 84 7.26 -1.50 13.39
CA PHE A 84 6.33 -1.37 14.51
C PHE A 84 4.94 -0.96 14.03
N PHE A 85 4.83 0.09 13.21
CA PHE A 85 3.54 0.52 12.66
C PHE A 85 2.97 -0.48 11.65
N SER A 86 3.81 -1.23 10.93
CA SER A 86 3.38 -2.34 10.08
C SER A 86 2.67 -3.43 10.89
N PHE A 87 3.24 -3.79 12.04
CA PHE A 87 2.67 -4.77 12.96
C PHE A 87 1.32 -4.28 13.51
N LEU A 88 1.23 -3.02 13.95
CA LEU A 88 -0.04 -2.45 14.42
C LEU A 88 -1.10 -2.41 13.32
N TYR A 89 -0.71 -2.06 12.08
CA TYR A 89 -1.61 -2.07 10.93
C TYR A 89 -2.11 -3.50 10.60
N ALA A 90 -1.27 -4.51 10.75
CA ALA A 90 -1.65 -5.90 10.47
C ALA A 90 -2.76 -6.41 11.42
N LYS A 91 -2.85 -5.88 12.65
CA LYS A 91 -3.90 -6.20 13.64
C LYS A 91 -5.30 -5.70 13.28
N LYS A 92 -5.50 -5.07 12.11
CA LYS A 92 -6.80 -4.48 11.73
C LYS A 92 -8.01 -5.43 11.78
N LYS A 93 -7.78 -6.75 11.79
CA LYS A 93 -8.82 -7.79 11.88
C LYS A 93 -9.13 -8.23 13.33
N ASP A 94 -8.33 -7.81 14.31
CA ASP A 94 -8.39 -8.34 15.68
C ASP A 94 -9.56 -7.76 16.49
N ASN A 95 -9.80 -6.44 16.40
CA ASN A 95 -10.90 -5.76 17.09
C ASN A 95 -11.23 -4.40 16.46
N ALA A 96 -12.30 -3.76 16.97
CA ALA A 96 -12.77 -2.46 16.49
C ALA A 96 -11.75 -1.33 16.63
N PHE A 97 -10.94 -1.32 17.69
CA PHE A 97 -9.89 -0.31 17.87
C PHE A 97 -8.85 -0.42 16.75
N TRP A 98 -8.29 -1.61 16.53
CA TRP A 98 -7.27 -1.84 15.51
C TRP A 98 -7.82 -1.63 14.09
N GLY A 99 -9.04 -2.08 13.83
CA GLY A 99 -9.69 -1.89 12.54
C GLY A 99 -10.03 -0.43 12.25
N GLY A 100 -10.58 0.30 13.24
CA GLY A 100 -10.94 1.71 13.13
C GLY A 100 -9.73 2.65 13.02
N THR A 101 -8.59 2.29 13.62
CA THR A 101 -7.35 3.08 13.58
C THR A 101 -6.35 2.63 12.52
N SER A 102 -6.68 1.60 11.73
CA SER A 102 -5.77 1.02 10.73
C SER A 102 -5.19 2.05 9.75
N SER A 103 -6.00 2.99 9.27
CA SER A 103 -5.54 4.08 8.39
C SER A 103 -4.51 5.01 9.06
N LEU A 104 -4.59 5.22 10.37
CA LEU A 104 -3.60 6.01 11.13
C LEU A 104 -2.26 5.26 11.21
N TRP A 105 -2.28 3.96 11.55
CA TRP A 105 -1.05 3.14 11.58
C TRP A 105 -0.36 3.14 10.23
N ARG A 106 -1.13 3.11 9.15
CA ARG A 106 -0.61 3.17 7.78
C ARG A 106 0.04 4.51 7.44
N GLY A 107 -0.53 5.62 7.92
CA GLY A 107 0.07 6.95 7.82
C GLY A 107 1.37 7.06 8.62
N LEU A 108 1.33 6.65 9.90
CA LEU A 108 2.48 6.66 10.82
C LEU A 108 3.66 5.82 10.31
N GLN A 109 3.35 4.71 9.64
CA GLN A 109 4.37 3.89 8.97
C GLN A 109 5.16 4.65 7.90
N ASN A 110 4.52 5.52 7.10
CA ASN A 110 5.26 6.30 6.08
C ASN A 110 5.91 7.54 6.70
N PHE A 111 5.25 8.17 7.67
CA PHE A 111 5.79 9.26 8.47
C PHE A 111 7.15 8.89 9.08
N SER A 112 7.26 7.68 9.65
CA SER A 112 8.49 7.24 10.33
C SER A 112 9.70 7.12 9.40
N LEU A 113 9.51 7.01 8.08
CA LEU A 113 10.61 6.94 7.13
C LEU A 113 11.27 8.29 6.87
N ALA A 114 10.53 9.38 7.02
CA ALA A 114 10.99 10.73 6.68
C ALA A 114 11.19 11.63 7.89
N ILE A 115 10.62 11.31 9.07
CA ILE A 115 10.57 12.24 10.21
C ILE A 115 11.95 12.71 10.68
N LEU A 116 12.96 11.85 10.62
CA LEU A 116 14.32 12.20 11.05
C LEU A 116 15.05 13.10 10.04
N THR A 117 14.63 13.09 8.77
CA THR A 117 15.28 13.84 7.69
C THR A 117 14.50 15.11 7.32
N SER A 118 13.18 15.01 7.23
CA SER A 118 12.28 16.09 6.85
C SER A 118 10.91 15.94 7.52
N PRO A 119 10.69 16.60 8.67
CA PRO A 119 9.42 16.57 9.40
C PRO A 119 8.22 17.05 8.58
N ILE A 120 8.43 18.01 7.66
CA ILE A 120 7.39 18.53 6.77
C ILE A 120 6.94 17.45 5.80
N ILE A 121 7.89 16.80 5.10
CA ILE A 121 7.61 15.71 4.17
C ILE A 121 6.95 14.53 4.90
N ALA A 122 7.43 14.19 6.10
CA ALA A 122 6.84 13.17 6.95
C ALA A 122 5.38 13.47 7.29
N SER A 123 5.07 14.71 7.66
CA SER A 123 3.70 15.14 7.99
C SER A 123 2.77 15.09 6.77
N ILE A 124 3.25 15.50 5.60
CA ILE A 124 2.50 15.36 4.34
C ILE A 124 2.22 13.88 4.06
N ALA A 125 3.23 13.02 4.22
CA ALA A 125 3.09 11.58 4.01
C ALA A 125 2.08 10.95 4.97
N LEU A 126 2.09 11.34 6.25
CA LEU A 126 1.11 10.90 7.25
C LEU A 126 -0.33 11.15 6.77
N VAL A 127 -0.63 12.41 6.41
CA VAL A 127 -1.97 12.84 6.03
C VAL A 127 -2.41 12.19 4.72
N LEU A 128 -1.55 12.22 3.71
CA LEU A 128 -1.84 11.65 2.39
C LEU A 128 -2.12 10.14 2.48
N ILE A 129 -1.28 9.41 3.21
CA ILE A 129 -1.39 7.96 3.34
C ILE A 129 -2.56 7.56 4.24
N TYR A 130 -2.86 8.35 5.28
CA TYR A 130 -4.08 8.19 6.08
C TYR A 130 -5.32 8.23 5.19
N PHE A 131 -5.49 9.31 4.41
CA PHE A 131 -6.66 9.46 3.54
C PHE A 131 -6.68 8.43 2.42
N ARG A 132 -5.52 8.13 1.82
CA ARG A 132 -5.42 7.06 0.82
C ARG A 132 -5.90 5.72 1.39
N ASN A 133 -5.46 5.35 2.58
CA ASN A 133 -5.89 4.09 3.18
C ASN A 133 -7.38 4.11 3.54
N LEU A 134 -7.89 5.22 4.07
CA LEU A 134 -9.30 5.38 4.42
C LEU A 134 -10.22 5.24 3.20
N ILE A 135 -9.85 5.86 2.06
CA ILE A 135 -10.61 5.69 0.80
C ILE A 135 -10.52 4.24 0.31
N GLY A 136 -9.38 3.57 0.53
CA GLY A 136 -9.20 2.14 0.26
C GLY A 136 -10.13 1.26 1.11
N ASP A 137 -10.30 1.59 2.39
CA ASP A 137 -11.24 0.91 3.27
C ASP A 137 -12.70 1.20 2.85
N ILE A 138 -13.02 2.42 2.38
CA ILE A 138 -14.36 2.75 1.85
C ILE A 138 -14.66 1.92 0.60
N ARG A 139 -13.67 1.75 -0.28
CA ARG A 139 -13.76 0.86 -1.45
C ARG A 139 -14.07 -0.57 -1.04
N ASP A 140 -13.41 -1.07 0.00
CA ASP A 140 -13.49 -2.48 0.39
C ASP A 140 -14.56 -2.78 1.46
N ALA A 141 -15.25 -1.76 1.99
CA ALA A 141 -16.19 -1.87 3.12
C ALA A 141 -17.25 -2.98 2.98
N GLY A 142 -17.82 -3.15 1.77
CA GLY A 142 -18.82 -4.20 1.52
C GLY A 142 -18.24 -5.63 1.60
N HIS A 143 -16.97 -5.81 1.23
CA HIS A 143 -16.23 -7.06 1.38
C HIS A 143 -15.77 -7.26 2.83
N ASP A 144 -15.28 -6.20 3.46
CA ASP A 144 -14.78 -6.24 4.84
C ASP A 144 -15.90 -6.67 5.80
N LYS A 145 -17.13 -6.17 5.60
CA LYS A 145 -18.31 -6.65 6.32
C LYS A 145 -18.53 -8.16 6.19
N LYS A 146 -18.41 -8.71 4.96
CA LYS A 146 -18.61 -10.15 4.70
C LYS A 146 -17.50 -11.03 5.27
N SER A 147 -16.31 -10.46 5.46
CA SER A 147 -15.14 -11.16 5.99
C SER A 147 -14.90 -10.87 7.48
N ASN A 148 -15.88 -10.29 8.18
CA ASN A 148 -15.80 -9.87 9.59
C ASN A 148 -14.61 -8.94 9.90
N THR A 149 -14.15 -8.17 8.91
CA THR A 149 -13.12 -7.15 9.10
C THR A 149 -13.78 -5.84 9.53
N ILE A 150 -13.31 -5.25 10.63
CA ILE A 150 -13.98 -4.15 11.33
C ILE A 150 -13.28 -2.80 11.02
N THR A 151 -13.15 -2.44 9.74
CA THR A 151 -12.57 -1.15 9.34
C THR A 151 -13.46 0.04 9.71
N LEU A 152 -12.91 1.25 9.76
CA LEU A 152 -13.67 2.46 10.11
C LEU A 152 -14.94 2.64 9.27
N PRO A 153 -14.95 2.45 7.94
CA PRO A 153 -16.18 2.54 7.15
C PRO A 153 -17.22 1.49 7.55
N VAL A 154 -16.80 0.28 7.94
CA VAL A 154 -17.71 -0.77 8.44
C VAL A 154 -18.31 -0.37 9.79
N LEU A 155 -17.50 0.16 10.70
CA LEU A 155 -17.96 0.67 12.01
C LEU A 155 -18.97 1.82 11.87
N LEU A 156 -18.77 2.69 10.88
CA LEU A 156 -19.67 3.82 10.59
C LEU A 156 -20.88 3.42 9.73
N GLY A 157 -21.03 2.14 9.36
CA GLY A 157 -22.13 1.67 8.52
C GLY A 157 -22.08 2.17 7.07
N ILE A 158 -20.91 2.61 6.60
CA ILE A 158 -20.70 3.16 5.26
C ILE A 158 -20.49 2.01 4.27
N PHE A 159 -21.58 1.48 3.73
CA PHE A 159 -21.58 0.45 2.69
C PHE A 159 -21.77 1.09 1.30
N LYS A 160 -20.80 1.92 0.89
CA LYS A 160 -20.87 2.62 -0.41
C LYS A 160 -20.63 1.68 -1.60
N ASN A 161 -21.12 2.10 -2.75
CA ASN A 161 -20.86 1.47 -4.04
C ASN A 161 -19.34 1.40 -4.31
N CYS A 162 -18.80 0.20 -4.57
CA CYS A 162 -17.35 -0.02 -4.72
C CYS A 162 -16.73 0.86 -5.82
N THR A 163 -17.51 1.21 -6.85
CA THR A 163 -17.07 2.03 -7.98
C THR A 163 -16.52 3.39 -7.55
N ILE A 164 -17.20 4.09 -6.63
CA ILE A 164 -16.74 5.42 -6.17
C ILE A 164 -15.44 5.28 -5.38
N GLY A 165 -15.38 4.31 -4.46
CA GLY A 165 -14.16 4.03 -3.71
C GLY A 165 -13.01 3.56 -4.61
N TYR A 166 -13.30 2.83 -5.69
CA TYR A 166 -12.32 2.36 -6.66
C TYR A 166 -11.60 3.52 -7.33
N TYR A 167 -12.37 4.41 -7.97
CA TYR A 167 -11.84 5.54 -8.71
C TYR A 167 -11.28 6.61 -7.77
N GLY A 168 -11.89 6.81 -6.59
CA GLY A 168 -11.33 7.69 -5.56
C GLY A 168 -9.95 7.22 -5.08
N HIS A 169 -9.81 5.93 -4.78
CA HIS A 169 -8.53 5.37 -4.36
C HIS A 169 -7.49 5.36 -5.49
N LEU A 170 -7.90 5.09 -6.74
CA LEU A 170 -6.99 5.23 -7.89
C LEU A 170 -6.56 6.68 -8.08
N GLY A 171 -7.48 7.63 -8.02
CA GLY A 171 -7.21 9.05 -8.15
C GLY A 171 -6.20 9.56 -7.12
N ILE A 172 -6.38 9.20 -5.84
CA ILE A 172 -5.43 9.61 -4.79
C ILE A 172 -4.06 8.94 -4.92
N ILE A 173 -3.98 7.71 -5.47
CA ILE A 173 -2.70 7.06 -5.80
C ILE A 173 -1.96 7.87 -6.88
N LEU A 174 -2.63 8.17 -7.99
CA LEU A 174 -2.02 8.92 -9.10
C LEU A 174 -1.62 10.33 -8.65
N PHE A 175 -2.50 10.99 -7.88
CA PHE A 175 -2.19 12.27 -7.25
C PHE A 175 -0.96 12.18 -6.34
N SER A 176 -0.80 11.12 -5.55
CA SER A 176 0.37 10.94 -4.70
C SER A 176 1.67 10.94 -5.51
N SER A 177 1.71 10.27 -6.66
CA SER A 177 2.90 10.30 -7.54
C SER A 177 3.19 11.69 -8.09
N VAL A 178 2.16 12.43 -8.53
CA VAL A 178 2.33 13.81 -9.02
C VAL A 178 2.83 14.71 -7.89
N LEU A 179 2.28 14.57 -6.68
CA LEU A 179 2.69 15.33 -5.51
C LEU A 179 4.16 15.07 -5.17
N TRP A 180 4.59 13.82 -5.10
CA TRP A 180 5.98 13.49 -4.79
C TRP A 180 6.95 13.94 -5.87
N TRP A 181 6.56 13.84 -7.15
CA TRP A 181 7.34 14.37 -8.27
C TRP A 181 7.50 15.90 -8.21
N TYR A 182 6.45 16.61 -7.80
CA TYR A 182 6.51 18.05 -7.59
C TYR A 182 7.41 18.41 -6.40
N ILE A 183 7.29 17.71 -5.27
CA ILE A 183 8.11 17.93 -4.07
C ILE A 183 9.57 17.57 -4.32
N SER A 184 9.86 16.56 -5.15
CA SER A 184 11.22 16.23 -5.57
C SER A 184 11.80 17.23 -6.59
N LEU A 185 11.14 18.37 -6.81
CA LEU A 185 11.53 19.42 -7.75
C LEU A 185 11.75 18.88 -9.17
N PHE A 186 10.89 17.95 -9.59
CA PHE A 186 10.93 17.35 -10.92
C PHE A 186 12.22 16.53 -11.17
N SER A 187 12.70 15.82 -10.13
CA SER A 187 13.90 14.97 -10.18
C SER A 187 13.96 13.96 -11.33
N ILE A 188 12.80 13.57 -11.87
CA ILE A 188 12.69 12.77 -13.09
C ILE A 188 11.97 13.54 -14.20
N PRO A 189 12.28 13.28 -15.49
CA PRO A 189 11.58 13.92 -16.60
C PRO A 189 10.07 13.62 -16.61
N LEU A 190 9.28 14.58 -17.09
CA LEU A 190 7.81 14.46 -17.19
C LEU A 190 7.37 13.22 -17.97
N HIS A 191 8.07 12.83 -19.04
CA HIS A 191 7.74 11.64 -19.81
C HIS A 191 7.87 10.35 -18.97
N THR A 192 8.87 10.29 -18.09
CA THR A 192 9.04 9.17 -17.15
C THR A 192 7.88 9.12 -16.17
N LEU A 193 7.46 10.27 -15.62
CA LEU A 193 6.27 10.35 -14.76
C LEU A 193 5.02 9.85 -15.48
N ILE A 194 4.79 10.26 -16.72
CA ILE A 194 3.62 9.83 -17.51
C ILE A 194 3.60 8.30 -17.67
N ILE A 195 4.75 7.70 -18.00
CA ILE A 195 4.89 6.23 -18.08
C ILE A 195 4.56 5.59 -16.73
N LEU A 196 5.09 6.13 -15.63
CA LEU A 196 4.83 5.63 -14.28
C LEU A 196 3.34 5.72 -13.91
N LEU A 197 2.66 6.83 -14.22
CA LEU A 197 1.21 6.99 -13.99
C LEU A 197 0.40 5.98 -14.82
N PHE A 198 0.78 5.74 -16.07
CA PHE A 198 0.16 4.71 -16.90
C PHE A 198 0.33 3.31 -16.30
N VAL A 199 1.55 2.95 -15.88
CA VAL A 199 1.85 1.68 -15.21
C VAL A 199 1.03 1.51 -13.92
N GLN A 200 0.85 2.58 -13.13
CA GLN A 200 -0.02 2.55 -11.96
C GLN A 200 -1.48 2.28 -12.33
N ALA A 201 -2.00 2.97 -13.35
CA ALA A 201 -3.39 2.81 -13.78
C ALA A 201 -3.68 1.38 -14.27
N ILE A 202 -2.80 0.79 -15.09
CA ILE A 202 -2.98 -0.57 -15.62
C ILE A 202 -2.72 -1.66 -14.58
N SER A 203 -1.84 -1.40 -13.59
CA SER A 203 -1.53 -2.39 -12.54
C SER A 203 -2.55 -2.38 -11.39
N TYR A 204 -3.31 -1.30 -11.22
CA TYR A 204 -4.35 -1.19 -10.20
C TYR A 204 -5.44 -2.28 -10.24
N PRO A 205 -6.02 -2.64 -11.41
CA PRO A 205 -6.99 -3.73 -11.51
C PRO A 205 -6.39 -5.13 -11.37
N LEU A 206 -5.05 -5.27 -11.30
CA LEU A 206 -4.39 -6.58 -11.16
C LEU A 206 -4.46 -7.13 -9.74
N THR A 207 -4.66 -6.30 -8.71
CA THR A 207 -4.82 -6.80 -7.34
C THR A 207 -6.08 -7.66 -7.23
N PRO A 208 -5.98 -8.93 -6.82
CA PRO A 208 -7.15 -9.78 -6.62
C PRO A 208 -8.06 -9.20 -5.51
N ARG A 209 -9.31 -8.86 -5.86
CA ARG A 209 -10.33 -8.32 -4.94
C ARG A 209 -11.72 -8.90 -5.25
N ILE A 210 -12.65 -8.80 -4.30
CA ILE A 210 -14.04 -9.25 -4.50
C ILE A 210 -14.94 -8.13 -5.03
N SER A 211 -14.69 -6.88 -4.61
CA SER A 211 -15.74 -5.86 -4.57
C SER A 211 -15.81 -4.91 -5.77
N CYS A 212 -14.81 -4.83 -6.66
CA CYS A 212 -14.65 -3.71 -7.60
C CYS A 212 -14.46 -4.16 -9.06
N PRO A 213 -14.47 -3.24 -10.06
CA PRO A 213 -14.11 -3.56 -11.44
C PRO A 213 -12.66 -4.05 -11.50
N ASN A 214 -12.51 -5.32 -11.23
CA ASN A 214 -11.28 -6.03 -11.47
C ASN A 214 -11.32 -6.47 -12.92
N PHE A 215 -10.15 -6.73 -13.47
CA PHE A 215 -10.03 -7.49 -14.72
C PHE A 215 -10.62 -8.92 -14.61
N LEU A 216 -11.36 -9.25 -13.53
CA LEU A 216 -12.03 -10.51 -13.15
C LEU A 216 -13.22 -10.91 -14.03
N ASN A 217 -13.13 -10.71 -15.34
CA ASN A 217 -13.51 -11.79 -16.26
C ASN A 217 -12.34 -12.78 -16.47
N PHE A 218 -11.11 -12.48 -16.03
CA PHE A 218 -9.92 -13.33 -16.22
C PHE A 218 -9.76 -14.47 -15.19
N TYR A 219 -10.16 -14.26 -13.93
CA TYR A 219 -10.10 -15.33 -12.89
C TYR A 219 -11.44 -16.00 -12.63
N LYS A 220 -12.54 -15.51 -13.22
CA LYS A 220 -13.82 -16.23 -13.30
C LYS A 220 -13.75 -17.37 -14.33
N LYS A 221 -12.95 -18.39 -14.06
CA LYS A 221 -13.24 -19.76 -14.52
C LYS A 221 -12.37 -20.76 -13.76
N ASN A 222 -13.09 -21.69 -13.14
CA ASN A 222 -12.69 -22.90 -12.41
C ASN A 222 -12.39 -22.71 -10.92
N SER A 223 -13.44 -22.42 -10.15
CA SER A 223 -13.68 -23.17 -8.92
C SER A 223 -14.08 -24.60 -9.33
N LEU A 224 -13.13 -25.52 -9.30
CA LEU A 224 -13.37 -26.94 -9.07
C LEU A 224 -12.83 -27.23 -7.67
#